data_AF-A0A7K3QXP6-F1
#
_entry.id   AF-A0A7K3QXP6-F1
#
_cell.length_a   1.000
_cell.length_b   1.000
_cell.length_c   1.000
_cell.angle_alpha   90.00
_cell.angle_beta   90.00
_cell.angle_gamma   90.00
#
_symmetry.space_group_name_H-M   'P 1'
#
loop_
_entity.id
_entity.type
_entity.pdbx_description
1 polymer ?
#
loop_
_entity_poly.entity_id
_entity_poly.type
_entity_poly.pdbx_seq_one_letter_code
_entity_poly.pdbx_strand_id
1 'polypeptide(L)' 'GAEPDLGDPLWADLEAAALVPEGEPVPLRAEGTDWAGVLDALAAAGRDAFAVPVAAPDLAAGEIHAVRVLLTGGGSGAH' A
#
# COMPACT_ATOMS: atom_id res chain seq x y z
N GLY A 1 38.99 -21.86 12.12
CA GLY A 1 38.33 -20.56 11.93
C GLY A 1 36.85 -20.83 11.74
N ALA A 2 35.98 -19.95 12.23
CA ALA A 2 34.54 -20.08 11.97
C ALA A 2 34.28 -19.83 10.47
N GLU A 3 33.35 -20.58 9.89
CA GLU A 3 32.88 -20.34 8.53
C GLU A 3 32.31 -18.92 8.41
N PRO A 4 32.59 -18.20 7.32
CA PRO A 4 32.03 -16.88 7.09
C PRO A 4 30.50 -16.99 6.96
N ASP A 5 29.78 -16.19 7.75
CA ASP A 5 28.33 -16.03 7.60
C ASP A 5 28.05 -15.35 6.25
N LEU A 6 27.37 -16.06 5.36
CA LEU A 6 27.02 -15.60 4.01
C LEU A 6 25.69 -14.82 3.98
N GLY A 7 25.08 -14.59 5.15
CA GLY A 7 23.78 -13.92 5.28
C GLY A 7 22.61 -14.87 5.10
N ASP A 8 21.41 -14.37 5.38
CA ASP A 8 20.17 -15.12 5.24
C ASP A 8 19.79 -15.26 3.74
N PRO A 9 19.66 -16.48 3.20
CA PRO A 9 19.23 -16.67 1.81
C PRO A 9 17.85 -16.07 1.51
N LEU A 10 17.02 -15.82 2.52
CA LEU A 10 15.72 -15.15 2.40
C LEU A 10 15.83 -13.74 1.79
N TRP A 11 16.99 -13.07 1.90
CA TRP A 11 17.17 -11.74 1.32
C TRP A 11 17.01 -11.71 -0.20
N ALA A 12 17.36 -12.79 -0.90
CA ALA A 12 17.18 -12.89 -2.34
C ALA A 12 15.69 -12.87 -2.74
N ASP A 13 14.82 -13.46 -1.92
CA ASP A 13 13.38 -13.51 -2.17
C ASP A 13 12.68 -12.17 -1.88
N LEU A 14 13.34 -11.28 -1.13
CA LEU A 14 12.84 -9.94 -0.81
C LEU A 14 13.40 -8.85 -1.75
N GLU A 15 14.27 -9.20 -2.70
CA GLU A 15 14.70 -8.26 -3.72
C GLU A 15 13.49 -7.77 -4.53
N ALA A 16 13.42 -6.47 -4.81
CA ALA A 16 12.29 -5.92 -5.57
C ALA A 16 12.11 -6.59 -6.95
N ALA A 17 13.20 -7.13 -7.52
CA ALA A 17 13.18 -7.89 -8.78
C ALA A 17 12.56 -9.29 -8.65
N ALA A 18 12.47 -9.86 -7.44
CA ALA A 18 11.84 -11.14 -7.18
C ALA A 18 10.30 -11.05 -7.09
N LEU A 19 9.75 -9.83 -6.91
CA LEU A 19 8.32 -9.60 -6.88
C LEU A 19 7.73 -9.63 -8.30
N VAL A 20 7.01 -10.69 -8.64
CA VAL A 20 6.25 -10.79 -9.89
C VAL A 20 4.86 -10.20 -9.67
N PRO A 21 4.52 -9.03 -10.26
CA PRO A 21 3.19 -8.45 -10.09
C PRO A 21 2.14 -9.32 -10.79
N GLU A 22 1.18 -9.82 -10.02
CA GLU A 22 0.00 -10.51 -10.53
C GLU A 22 -1.10 -9.48 -10.83
N GLY A 23 -1.19 -9.00 -12.07
CA GLY A 23 -2.24 -8.06 -12.50
C GLY A 23 -1.93 -7.32 -13.80
N GLU A 24 -2.97 -6.70 -14.38
CA GLU A 24 -2.79 -5.82 -15.54
C GLU A 24 -2.16 -4.50 -15.09
N PRO A 25 -1.05 -4.05 -15.70
CA PRO A 25 -0.43 -2.78 -15.36
C PRO A 25 -1.38 -1.62 -15.66
N VAL A 26 -1.78 -0.92 -14.60
CA VAL A 26 -2.56 0.31 -14.73
C VAL A 26 -1.59 1.49 -14.85
N PRO A 27 -1.69 2.33 -15.89
CA PRO A 27 -0.84 3.51 -16.01
C PRO A 27 -1.03 4.41 -14.80
N LEU A 28 0.07 4.77 -14.12
CA LEU A 28 0.02 5.86 -13.14
C LEU A 28 -0.40 7.15 -13.86
N ARG A 29 -1.28 7.94 -13.26
CA ARG A 29 -1.52 9.30 -13.72
C ARG A 29 -0.19 10.07 -13.66
N ALA A 30 0.16 10.75 -14.75
CA ALA A 30 1.39 11.53 -14.87
C ALA A 30 1.45 12.69 -13.86
N GLU A 31 0.29 13.19 -13.48
CA GLU A 31 0.12 14.12 -12.36
C GLU A 31 0.01 13.27 -11.10
N GLY A 32 1.11 13.16 -10.36
CA GLY A 32 1.09 12.54 -9.05
C GLY A 32 -0.02 13.17 -8.21
N THR A 33 -0.86 12.33 -7.60
CA THR A 33 -1.89 12.78 -6.66
C THR A 33 -1.37 12.53 -5.25
N ASP A 34 -1.55 13.49 -4.37
CA ASP A 34 -1.30 13.27 -2.95
C ASP A 34 -2.52 12.58 -2.31
N TRP A 35 -2.36 12.16 -1.06
CA TRP A 35 -3.44 11.51 -0.33
C TRP A 35 -4.69 12.40 -0.21
N ALA A 36 -4.51 13.72 -0.08
CA ALA A 36 -5.62 14.67 -0.03
C ALA A 36 -6.43 14.64 -1.33
N GLY A 37 -5.76 14.68 -2.49
CA GLY A 37 -6.42 14.59 -3.79
C GLY A 37 -7.15 13.26 -4.01
N VAL A 38 -6.65 12.15 -3.45
CA VAL A 38 -7.37 10.87 -3.46
C VAL A 38 -8.64 10.94 -2.63
N LEU A 39 -8.60 11.52 -1.44
CA LEU A 39 -9.78 11.68 -0.58
C LEU A 39 -10.84 12.58 -1.24
N ASP A 40 -10.41 13.68 -1.86
CA ASP A 40 -11.31 14.58 -2.60
C ASP A 40 -11.98 13.87 -3.78
N ALA A 41 -11.22 13.07 -4.53
CA ALA A 41 -11.76 12.28 -5.65
C ALA A 41 -12.75 11.20 -5.20
N LEU A 42 -12.50 10.54 -4.06
CA LEU A 42 -13.41 9.57 -3.47
C LEU A 42 -14.71 10.26 -3.01
N ALA A 43 -14.60 11.39 -2.31
CA ALA A 43 -15.75 12.17 -1.87
C ALA A 43 -16.59 12.66 -3.06
N ALA A 44 -15.94 13.15 -4.13
CA ALA A 44 -16.61 13.55 -5.37
C ALA A 44 -17.34 12.37 -6.06
N ALA A 45 -16.86 11.14 -5.87
CA ALA A 45 -17.50 9.91 -6.32
C ALA A 45 -18.57 9.37 -5.34
N GLY A 46 -18.93 10.13 -4.30
CA GLY A 46 -19.91 9.73 -3.29
C GLY A 46 -19.41 8.64 -2.34
N ARG A 47 -18.10 8.55 -2.14
CA ARG A 47 -17.45 7.55 -1.27
C ARG A 47 -16.59 8.26 -0.23
N ASP A 48 -16.88 8.04 1.04
CA ASP A 48 -15.97 8.43 2.11
C ASP A 48 -14.92 7.35 2.36
N ALA A 49 -13.71 7.77 2.73
CA ALA A 49 -12.61 6.91 3.10
C ALA A 49 -12.11 7.23 4.52
N PHE A 50 -11.91 6.19 5.32
CA PHE A 50 -11.39 6.30 6.68
C PHE A 50 -10.12 5.48 6.81
N ALA A 51 -9.00 6.14 7.10
CA ALA A 51 -7.72 5.49 7.34
C ALA A 51 -7.52 5.27 8.85
N VAL A 52 -7.24 4.02 9.24
CA VAL A 52 -6.94 3.63 10.62
C VAL A 52 -5.52 3.08 10.67
N PRO A 53 -4.60 3.68 11.44
CA PRO A 53 -3.26 3.14 11.62
C PRO A 53 -3.27 1.71 12.15
N VAL A 54 -2.40 0.86 11.64
CA VAL A 54 -2.13 -0.47 12.19
C VAL A 54 -0.85 -0.40 13.01
N ALA A 55 -0.91 -0.85 14.26
CA ALA A 55 0.30 -0.97 15.07
C ALA A 55 1.15 -2.15 14.56
N ALA A 56 2.27 -1.82 13.91
CA ALA A 56 3.25 -2.78 13.40
C ALA A 56 4.67 -2.25 13.68
N PRO A 57 5.19 -2.43 14.92
CA PRO A 57 6.44 -1.81 15.37
C PRO A 57 7.68 -2.35 14.63
N ASP A 58 7.64 -3.61 14.23
CA ASP A 58 8.61 -4.29 13.37
C ASP A 58 8.71 -3.65 11.98
N LEU A 59 7.58 -3.33 11.35
CA LEU A 59 7.56 -2.60 10.08
C LEU A 59 7.99 -1.14 10.26
N ALA A 60 7.56 -0.50 11.34
CA ALA A 60 7.91 0.88 11.63
C ALA A 60 9.42 1.07 11.85
N ALA A 61 10.11 0.08 12.42
CA ALA A 61 11.57 0.10 12.54
C ALA A 61 12.29 0.14 11.18
N GLY A 62 11.62 -0.31 10.11
CA GLY A 62 12.08 -0.20 8.73
C GLY A 62 11.44 0.95 7.93
N GLU A 63 10.83 1.94 8.60
CA GLU A 63 10.12 3.06 7.97
C GLU A 63 8.93 2.63 7.08
N ILE A 64 8.39 1.44 7.33
CA ILE A 64 7.19 0.92 6.65
C ILE A 64 5.98 1.13 7.56
N HIS A 65 5.00 1.89 7.08
CA HIS A 65 3.76 2.17 7.82
C HIS A 65 2.57 1.42 7.22
N ALA A 66 1.84 0.69 8.07
CA ALA A 66 0.64 -0.02 7.68
C ALA A 66 -0.62 0.75 8.13
N VAL A 67 -1.59 0.84 7.24
CA VAL A 67 -2.91 1.44 7.51
C VAL A 67 -4.01 0.55 6.95
N ARG A 68 -5.16 0.50 7.64
CA ARG A 68 -6.39 -0.10 7.12
C ARG A 68 -7.28 1.02 6.62
N VAL A 69 -7.69 0.96 5.35
CA VAL A 69 -8.61 1.92 4.75
C VAL A 69 -9.99 1.27 4.64
N LEU A 70 -10.99 1.89 5.27
CA LEU A 70 -12.40 1.56 5.09
C LEU A 70 -13.00 2.52 4.07
N LEU A 71 -13.58 1.97 3.00
CA LEU A 71 -14.35 2.73 2.02
C LEU A 71 -15.83 2.53 2.27
N THR A 72 -16.58 3.62 2.36
CA THR A 72 -18.04 3.54 2.39
C THR A 72 -18.55 3.23 0.98
N GLY A 73 -19.54 2.35 0.89
CA GLY A 73 -20.26 2.12 -0.34
C GLY A 73 -21.17 3.31 -0.59
N GLY A 74 -20.91 4.07 -1.65
CA GLY A 74 -21.87 5.06 -2.14
C GLY A 74 -23.20 4.35 -2.39
N GLY A 75 -24.24 4.76 -1.65
CA GLY A 75 -25.57 4.21 -1.84
C GLY A 75 -25.92 4.32 -3.32
N SER A 76 -26.27 3.20 -3.96
CA SER A 76 -26.96 3.25 -5.24
C SER A 76 -28.18 4.14 -5.01
N GLY A 77 -28.19 5.31 -5.62
CA GLY A 77 -29.34 6.21 -5.58
C GLY A 77 -30.51 5.49 -6.24
N ALA A 78 -31.32 4.82 -5.43
CA ALA A 78 -32.71 4.58 -5.73
C ALA A 78 -33.47 5.79 -5.20
N HIS A 79 -33.81 6.72 -6.11
CA HIS A 79 -35.10 7.40 -6.25
C HIS A 79 -35.05 8.33 -7.46
#